data_AF-A0A847V0E9-F1
#
_entry.id   AF-A0A847V0E9-F1
#
_cell.length_a   1.000
_cell.length_b   1.000
_cell.length_c   1.000
_cell.angle_alpha   90.00
_cell.angle_beta   90.00
_cell.angle_gamma   90.00
#
_symmetry.space_group_name_H-M   'P 1'
#
loop_
_entity.id
_entity.type
_entity.pdbx_description
1 polymer ?
#
loop_
_entity_poly.entity_id
_entity_poly.type
_entity_poly.pdbx_seq_one_letter_code
_entity_poly.pdbx_strand_id
1 'polypeptide(L)'
;MLNRIDDYIFEVPMGHQKGMRVPGRIFISEKLLEQVEPGTLDQVANVATLPGIVNYSMAMPDAHLGYGFPIGGVAAFREGGGVISPGGVGFDINCGVRMLRTDLSAEDVAPMMTNLVEDLFHDVPSGVGAKGRLRVSEHELDEAFTRGAAWAVEAGFGVPEDLEHCEERGRMEGARPDQVSLKARKRGRPQLGTLGSGNHFLEIQRVDEVFDADLAKRFGLFRGQITVMIHCGSRGAGHQICTDHLQVLSRAVKKYGIELPDKQLACAPLGTPEAENYFGAMAAAANYAWANRQIISAWTREVFERYFPDARLDLVYDVAHNVAKVEEHEVDGSKERLYVHRKGATRAFGPGRPEIPAAYREVGQPVIIPGSMGTPSYVLCGSKGAMRLTFGSACHGAGRIMSRTQAKKTYAGKDVKEVLARRGIKVMATSPKMLAEEAPEVYKPSCEVVDVVHQLDIARKVARVVPLGVSKG
;
A
#
# COMPACT_ATOMS: atom_id res chain seq x y z
N MET A 1 -11.57 -6.31 -27.15
CA MET A 1 -12.21 -4.97 -27.14
C MET A 1 -12.89 -4.82 -25.80
N LEU A 2 -12.73 -3.69 -25.12
CA LEU A 2 -13.38 -3.45 -23.82
C LEU A 2 -14.80 -2.93 -24.03
N ASN A 3 -15.73 -3.31 -23.16
CA ASN A 3 -17.09 -2.79 -23.16
C ASN A 3 -17.17 -1.62 -22.17
N ARG A 4 -17.64 -0.45 -22.60
CA ARG A 4 -17.90 0.67 -21.68
C ARG A 4 -19.19 0.38 -20.92
N ILE A 5 -19.13 0.39 -19.59
CA ILE A 5 -20.28 0.19 -18.70
C ILE A 5 -20.77 1.52 -18.13
N ASP A 6 -19.83 2.42 -17.83
CA ASP A 6 -20.07 3.76 -17.30
C ASP A 6 -18.94 4.69 -17.78
N ASP A 7 -18.99 5.97 -17.42
CA ASP A 7 -17.97 6.97 -17.78
C ASP A 7 -16.58 6.63 -17.25
N TYR A 8 -16.53 5.96 -16.11
CA TYR A 8 -15.30 5.57 -15.43
C TYR A 8 -15.15 4.06 -15.25
N ILE A 9 -15.97 3.28 -15.96
CA ILE A 9 -16.04 1.84 -15.78
C ILE A 9 -16.02 1.13 -17.14
N PHE A 10 -15.00 0.31 -17.33
CA PHE A 10 -14.83 -0.54 -18.50
C PHE A 10 -14.83 -2.00 -18.07
N GLU A 11 -15.32 -2.87 -18.95
CA GLU A 11 -15.41 -4.30 -18.73
C GLU A 11 -14.53 -5.06 -19.72
N VAL A 12 -13.75 -6.01 -19.18
CA VAL A 12 -13.10 -7.06 -19.96
C VAL A 12 -14.15 -8.17 -20.12
N PRO A 13 -14.70 -8.37 -21.34
CA PRO A 13 -15.83 -9.26 -21.53
C PRO A 13 -15.47 -10.71 -21.25
N MET A 14 -16.47 -11.49 -20.86
CA MET A 14 -16.36 -12.94 -20.78
C MET A 14 -15.83 -13.52 -22.09
N GLY A 15 -14.84 -14.41 -21.98
CA GLY A 15 -14.20 -15.05 -23.14
C GLY A 15 -12.97 -14.32 -23.69
N HIS A 16 -12.58 -13.15 -23.15
CA HIS A 16 -11.27 -12.54 -23.46
C HIS A 16 -10.13 -13.52 -23.17
N GLN A 17 -10.22 -14.24 -22.05
CA GLN A 17 -9.36 -15.37 -21.71
C GLN A 17 -10.20 -16.65 -21.57
N LYS A 18 -9.72 -17.76 -22.12
CA LYS A 18 -10.37 -19.07 -21.95
C LYS A 18 -10.37 -19.45 -20.46
N GLY A 19 -11.55 -19.84 -19.96
CA GLY A 19 -11.72 -20.27 -18.57
C GLY A 19 -12.10 -19.15 -17.59
N MET A 20 -12.38 -17.93 -18.08
CA MET A 20 -12.96 -16.87 -17.24
C MET A 20 -14.27 -17.36 -16.60
N ARG A 21 -14.39 -17.12 -15.30
CA ARG A 21 -15.56 -17.45 -14.47
C ARG A 21 -16.42 -16.23 -14.20
N VAL A 22 -15.81 -15.05 -14.25
CA VAL A 22 -16.42 -13.74 -14.09
C VAL A 22 -15.80 -12.76 -15.10
N PRO A 23 -16.47 -11.66 -15.46
CA PRO A 23 -15.85 -10.63 -16.29
C PRO A 23 -14.80 -9.84 -15.50
N GLY A 24 -13.94 -9.13 -16.21
CA GLY A 24 -13.01 -8.18 -15.61
C GLY A 24 -13.61 -6.78 -15.54
N ARG A 25 -13.27 -5.99 -14.52
CA ARG A 25 -13.79 -4.65 -14.28
C ARG A 25 -12.65 -3.67 -14.06
N ILE A 26 -12.59 -2.64 -14.88
CA ILE A 26 -11.52 -1.64 -14.87
C ILE A 26 -12.14 -0.29 -14.53
N PHE A 27 -11.70 0.30 -13.41
CA PHE A 27 -12.13 1.61 -12.95
C PHE A 27 -11.12 2.63 -13.44
N ILE A 28 -11.45 3.36 -14.51
CA ILE A 28 -10.48 4.24 -15.19
C ILE A 28 -11.21 5.28 -16.04
N SER A 29 -10.62 6.47 -16.22
CA SER A 29 -11.10 7.46 -17.19
C SER A 29 -10.62 7.12 -18.60
N GLU A 30 -11.30 7.63 -19.63
CA GLU A 30 -10.86 7.47 -21.03
C GLU A 30 -9.41 7.95 -21.24
N LYS A 31 -9.04 9.08 -20.63
CA LYS A 31 -7.68 9.65 -20.69
C LYS A 31 -6.61 8.72 -20.12
N LEU A 32 -6.91 8.02 -19.02
CA LEU A 32 -5.96 7.10 -18.41
C LEU A 32 -5.96 5.73 -19.11
N LEU A 33 -7.05 5.36 -19.79
CA LEU A 33 -7.18 4.09 -20.49
C LEU A 33 -6.13 3.92 -21.60
N GLU A 34 -5.78 5.00 -22.30
CA GLU A 34 -4.74 5.01 -23.33
C GLU A 34 -3.34 4.64 -22.80
N GLN A 35 -3.12 4.78 -21.49
CA GLN A 35 -1.86 4.48 -20.81
C GLN A 35 -1.82 3.07 -20.22
N VAL A 36 -2.92 2.29 -20.34
CA VAL A 36 -2.97 0.92 -19.83
C VAL A 36 -2.33 -0.02 -20.84
N GLU A 37 -1.26 -0.67 -20.42
CA GLU A 37 -0.59 -1.68 -21.24
C GLU A 37 -1.52 -2.88 -21.49
N PRO A 38 -1.58 -3.44 -22.73
CA PRO A 38 -2.45 -4.58 -23.05
C PRO A 38 -2.28 -5.77 -22.10
N GLY A 39 -1.05 -6.06 -21.69
CA GLY A 39 -0.80 -7.16 -20.74
C GLY A 39 -1.41 -6.93 -19.36
N THR A 40 -1.72 -5.69 -18.97
CA THR A 40 -2.48 -5.39 -17.74
C THR A 40 -3.92 -5.89 -17.88
N LEU A 41 -4.53 -5.69 -19.05
CA LEU A 41 -5.87 -6.20 -19.37
C LEU A 41 -5.89 -7.74 -19.38
N ASP A 42 -4.85 -8.36 -19.94
CA ASP A 42 -4.70 -9.82 -19.93
C ASP A 42 -4.54 -10.36 -18.51
N GLN A 43 -3.81 -9.67 -17.63
CA GLN A 43 -3.73 -10.07 -16.21
C GLN A 43 -5.08 -9.96 -15.50
N VAL A 44 -5.88 -8.93 -15.78
CA VAL A 44 -7.26 -8.85 -15.27
C VAL A 44 -8.08 -10.06 -15.74
N ALA A 45 -8.01 -10.40 -17.04
CA ALA A 45 -8.71 -11.56 -17.60
C ALA A 45 -8.22 -12.89 -17.00
N ASN A 46 -6.91 -13.03 -16.78
CA ASN A 46 -6.30 -14.21 -16.20
C ASN A 46 -6.75 -14.42 -14.74
N VAL A 47 -6.82 -13.35 -13.94
CA VAL A 47 -7.34 -13.43 -12.56
C VAL A 47 -8.79 -13.89 -12.54
N ALA A 48 -9.59 -13.47 -13.52
CA ALA A 48 -10.98 -13.89 -13.67
C ALA A 48 -11.18 -15.40 -13.92
N THR A 49 -10.12 -16.17 -14.19
CA THR A 49 -10.22 -17.64 -14.35
C THR A 49 -10.11 -18.40 -13.03
N LEU A 50 -9.68 -17.74 -11.95
CA LEU A 50 -9.34 -18.39 -10.70
C LEU A 50 -10.58 -18.94 -9.96
N PRO A 51 -10.52 -20.17 -9.40
CA PRO A 51 -11.65 -20.78 -8.71
C PRO A 51 -12.20 -19.93 -7.57
N GLY A 52 -13.54 -19.88 -7.45
CA GLY A 52 -14.24 -19.21 -6.36
C GLY A 52 -14.16 -17.67 -6.37
N ILE A 53 -13.65 -17.05 -7.44
CA ILE A 53 -13.69 -15.58 -7.60
C ILE A 53 -15.14 -15.08 -7.61
N VAL A 54 -15.36 -13.91 -7.02
CA VAL A 54 -16.69 -13.30 -6.85
C VAL A 54 -16.81 -12.01 -7.66
N ASN A 55 -17.95 -11.85 -8.35
CA ASN A 55 -18.37 -10.71 -9.17
C ASN A 55 -17.45 -10.38 -10.34
N TYR A 56 -16.23 -9.91 -10.07
CA TYR A 56 -15.28 -9.42 -11.06
C TYR A 56 -13.83 -9.64 -10.61
N SER A 57 -12.91 -9.83 -11.56
CA SER A 57 -11.52 -9.43 -11.34
C SER A 57 -11.38 -7.93 -11.60
N MET A 58 -10.74 -7.18 -10.71
CA MET A 58 -10.76 -5.72 -10.76
C MET A 58 -9.39 -5.08 -10.97
N ALA A 59 -9.37 -3.96 -11.67
CA ALA A 59 -8.21 -3.08 -11.80
C ALA A 59 -8.60 -1.63 -11.47
N MET A 60 -7.86 -1.03 -10.54
CA MET A 60 -7.96 0.37 -10.13
C MET A 60 -7.32 1.30 -11.20
N PRO A 61 -7.53 2.63 -11.14
CA PRO A 61 -7.09 3.54 -12.20
C PRO A 61 -5.55 3.64 -12.33
N ASP A 62 -4.83 3.31 -11.27
CA ASP A 62 -3.36 3.20 -11.20
C ASP A 62 -2.83 1.85 -11.71
N ALA A 63 -3.69 1.00 -12.27
CA ALA A 63 -3.30 -0.34 -12.67
C ALA A 63 -2.25 -0.37 -13.78
N HIS A 64 -1.33 -1.33 -13.64
CA HIS A 64 -0.24 -1.61 -14.57
C HIS A 64 0.28 -3.04 -14.37
N LEU A 65 1.15 -3.48 -15.27
CA LEU A 65 1.70 -4.85 -15.26
C LEU A 65 2.32 -5.24 -13.92
N GLY A 66 1.92 -6.40 -13.42
CA GLY A 66 2.47 -7.03 -12.23
C GLY A 66 2.97 -8.46 -12.46
N TYR A 67 3.13 -9.20 -11.38
CA TYR A 67 3.38 -10.66 -11.39
C TYR A 67 2.06 -11.43 -11.18
N GLY A 68 1.55 -12.08 -12.22
CA GLY A 68 0.27 -12.80 -12.22
C GLY A 68 -0.94 -11.87 -12.18
N PHE A 69 -1.15 -11.18 -11.06
CA PHE A 69 -2.14 -10.12 -10.92
C PHE A 69 -1.55 -8.77 -11.36
N PRO A 70 -2.35 -7.86 -11.92
CA PRO A 70 -1.92 -6.49 -12.13
C PRO A 70 -1.64 -5.82 -10.78
N ILE A 71 -0.68 -4.90 -10.75
CA ILE A 71 -0.62 -3.90 -9.66
C ILE A 71 -1.80 -2.96 -9.88
N GLY A 72 -2.46 -2.50 -8.82
CA GLY A 72 -3.80 -1.91 -8.92
C GLY A 72 -4.91 -2.96 -8.90
N GLY A 73 -4.59 -4.23 -8.66
CA GLY A 73 -5.52 -5.34 -8.75
C GLY A 73 -6.30 -5.60 -7.45
N VAL A 74 -7.59 -5.93 -7.59
CA VAL A 74 -8.42 -6.46 -6.49
C VAL A 74 -9.19 -7.69 -6.97
N ALA A 75 -9.23 -8.75 -6.15
CA ALA A 75 -10.10 -9.89 -6.37
C ALA A 75 -10.54 -10.50 -5.04
N ALA A 76 -11.83 -10.83 -4.93
CA ALA A 76 -12.38 -11.49 -3.77
C ALA A 76 -12.72 -12.95 -4.09
N PHE A 77 -12.35 -13.86 -3.19
CA PHE A 77 -12.59 -15.29 -3.33
C PHE A 77 -13.43 -15.81 -2.16
N ARG A 78 -14.39 -16.68 -2.46
CA ARG A 78 -15.19 -17.36 -1.42
C ARG A 78 -14.31 -18.27 -0.58
N GLU A 79 -14.60 -18.36 0.72
CA GLU A 79 -13.91 -19.30 1.61
C GLU A 79 -14.05 -20.75 1.11
N GLY A 80 -15.27 -21.14 0.70
CA GLY A 80 -15.53 -22.41 0.03
C GLY A 80 -15.21 -22.36 -1.45
N GLY A 81 -14.29 -23.21 -1.92
CA GLY A 81 -13.94 -23.35 -3.34
C GLY A 81 -13.12 -22.20 -3.94
N GLY A 82 -12.77 -21.18 -3.15
CA GLY A 82 -11.85 -20.12 -3.53
C GLY A 82 -10.38 -20.47 -3.30
N VAL A 83 -9.51 -19.52 -3.65
CA VAL A 83 -8.07 -19.69 -3.61
C VAL A 83 -7.37 -18.51 -2.92
N ILE A 84 -6.15 -18.76 -2.44
CA ILE A 84 -5.19 -17.73 -2.04
C ILE A 84 -4.01 -17.73 -3.02
N SER A 85 -3.58 -16.55 -3.48
CA SER A 85 -2.45 -16.41 -4.42
C SER A 85 -1.46 -15.34 -3.95
N PRO A 86 -0.16 -15.69 -3.78
CA PRO A 86 0.87 -14.70 -3.47
C PRO A 86 1.03 -13.65 -4.57
N GLY A 87 0.78 -14.04 -5.82
CA GLY A 87 0.77 -13.13 -6.96
C GLY A 87 -0.29 -12.03 -6.83
N GLY A 88 -1.41 -12.30 -6.14
CA GLY A 88 -2.49 -11.35 -5.86
C GLY A 88 -2.30 -10.48 -4.62
N VAL A 89 -1.26 -10.77 -3.83
CA VAL A 89 -0.84 -9.94 -2.69
C VAL A 89 0.35 -9.07 -3.07
N GLY A 90 1.33 -9.66 -3.78
CA GLY A 90 2.58 -9.01 -4.13
C GLY A 90 3.77 -9.48 -3.28
N PHE A 91 4.98 -9.14 -3.72
CA PHE A 91 6.22 -9.54 -3.05
C PHE A 91 6.47 -8.75 -1.78
N ASP A 92 6.26 -7.43 -1.79
CA ASP A 92 6.37 -6.61 -0.59
C ASP A 92 5.04 -6.62 0.18
N ILE A 93 4.84 -7.70 0.93
CA ILE A 93 3.64 -7.94 1.73
C ILE A 93 3.48 -6.80 2.75
N ASN A 94 2.29 -6.24 2.83
CA ASN A 94 1.97 -5.04 3.59
C ASN A 94 2.95 -3.88 3.33
N CYS A 95 3.44 -3.73 2.10
CA CYS A 95 3.75 -2.40 1.61
C CYS A 95 2.51 -1.52 1.84
N GLY A 96 2.73 -0.37 2.44
CA GLY A 96 1.66 0.46 2.95
C GLY A 96 2.14 1.85 3.31
N VAL A 97 1.20 2.69 3.69
CA VAL A 97 1.41 4.11 3.90
C VAL A 97 0.86 4.49 5.25
N ARG A 98 1.67 5.26 5.98
CA ARG A 98 1.33 5.84 7.27
C ARG A 98 1.45 7.35 7.16
N MET A 99 0.45 8.08 7.68
CA MET A 99 0.49 9.54 7.73
C MET A 99 0.42 10.03 9.17
N LEU A 100 1.43 10.79 9.59
CA LEU A 100 1.44 11.57 10.82
C LEU A 100 1.00 13.01 10.52
N ARG A 101 0.22 13.61 11.40
CA ARG A 101 -0.12 15.04 11.36
C ARG A 101 0.58 15.79 12.48
N THR A 102 0.88 17.05 12.25
CA THR A 102 1.46 17.95 13.25
C THR A 102 0.55 19.11 13.60
N ASP A 103 0.83 19.82 14.68
CA ASP A 103 0.28 21.15 14.96
C ASP A 103 1.11 22.29 14.36
N LEU A 104 2.16 21.97 13.60
CA LEU A 104 3.05 22.93 12.94
C LEU A 104 2.49 23.39 11.59
N SER A 105 2.74 24.65 11.25
CA SER A 105 2.53 25.19 9.91
C SER A 105 3.77 25.05 9.03
N ALA A 106 3.60 25.20 7.72
CA ALA A 106 4.74 25.17 6.81
C ALA A 106 5.72 26.32 7.03
N GLU A 107 5.24 27.47 7.50
CA GLU A 107 6.05 28.62 7.87
C GLU A 107 6.95 28.30 9.08
N ASP A 108 6.45 27.55 10.07
CA ASP A 108 7.22 27.13 11.25
C ASP A 108 8.41 26.22 10.88
N VAL A 109 8.19 25.31 9.92
CA VAL A 109 9.18 24.29 9.55
C VAL A 109 10.15 24.77 8.46
N ALA A 110 9.76 25.74 7.62
CA ALA A 110 10.55 26.19 6.48
C ALA A 110 12.02 26.56 6.80
N PRO A 111 12.35 27.27 7.90
CA PRO A 111 13.74 27.61 8.24
C PRO A 111 14.62 26.39 8.53
N MET A 112 14.04 25.32 9.09
CA MET A 112 14.77 24.12 9.51
C MET A 112 14.67 22.97 8.49
N MET A 113 13.89 23.13 7.42
CA MET A 113 13.55 22.07 6.46
C MET A 113 14.76 21.30 5.93
N THR A 114 15.85 21.99 5.59
CA THR A 114 17.06 21.32 5.09
C THR A 114 17.66 20.39 6.15
N ASN A 115 17.92 20.91 7.34
CA ASN A 115 18.52 20.15 8.44
C ASN A 115 17.59 19.01 8.90
N LEU A 116 16.29 19.28 8.97
CA LEU A 116 15.28 18.29 9.35
C LEU A 116 15.25 17.11 8.38
N VAL A 117 15.29 17.34 7.06
CA VAL A 117 15.31 16.27 6.05
C VAL A 117 16.63 15.50 6.09
N GLU A 118 17.75 16.19 6.30
CA GLU A 118 19.08 15.56 6.45
C GLU A 118 19.13 14.63 7.67
N ASP A 119 18.63 15.11 8.81
CA ASP A 119 18.54 14.35 10.05
C ASP A 119 17.59 13.15 9.94
N LEU A 120 16.42 13.33 9.31
CA LEU A 120 15.50 12.22 9.04
C LEU A 120 16.15 11.18 8.13
N PHE A 121 16.92 11.60 7.12
CA PHE A 121 17.64 10.68 6.24
C PHE A 121 18.75 9.92 6.96
N HIS A 122 19.42 10.56 7.92
CA HIS A 122 20.44 9.91 8.74
C HIS A 122 19.84 8.94 9.77
N ASP A 123 18.80 9.37 10.50
CA ASP A 123 18.27 8.63 11.65
C ASP A 123 17.24 7.56 11.28
N VAL A 124 16.67 7.64 10.07
CA VAL A 124 15.79 6.62 9.48
C VAL A 124 16.51 5.95 8.31
N PRO A 125 17.17 4.80 8.53
CA PRO A 125 17.99 4.17 7.49
C PRO A 125 17.16 3.76 6.27
N SER A 126 17.70 4.05 5.10
CA SER A 126 17.12 3.75 3.80
C SER A 126 18.20 3.17 2.87
N GLY A 127 17.83 2.37 1.87
CA GLY A 127 18.81 1.66 1.04
C GLY A 127 18.49 0.20 0.76
N VAL A 128 18.92 -0.28 -0.41
CA VAL A 128 19.06 -1.72 -0.66
C VAL A 128 20.08 -2.31 0.31
N GLY A 129 19.64 -3.21 1.18
CA GLY A 129 20.52 -3.87 2.16
C GLY A 129 20.90 -3.00 3.36
N ALA A 130 20.32 -1.80 3.50
CA ALA A 130 20.45 -0.98 4.70
C ALA A 130 20.01 -1.78 5.92
N LYS A 131 20.70 -1.57 7.04
CA LYS A 131 20.40 -2.22 8.31
C LYS A 131 19.84 -1.18 9.28
N GLY A 132 18.85 -1.59 10.08
CA GLY A 132 18.28 -0.76 11.13
C GLY A 132 19.30 -0.45 12.22
N ARG A 133 19.06 0.65 12.95
CA ARG A 133 19.81 0.99 14.17
C ARG A 133 19.53 -0.04 15.29
N LEU A 134 18.36 -0.66 15.23
CA LEU A 134 17.88 -1.65 16.19
C LEU A 134 18.57 -3.01 15.97
N ARG A 135 19.09 -3.59 17.06
CA ARG A 135 19.57 -4.97 17.09
C ARG A 135 18.53 -5.80 17.84
N VAL A 136 17.71 -6.54 17.10
CA VAL A 136 16.72 -7.45 17.70
C VAL A 136 17.26 -8.88 17.81
N SER A 137 16.91 -9.52 18.92
CA SER A 137 17.03 -10.96 19.14
C SER A 137 16.08 -11.76 18.24
N GLU A 138 16.24 -13.09 18.19
CA GLU A 138 15.25 -13.93 17.49
C GLU A 138 13.88 -13.88 18.17
N HIS A 139 13.83 -13.75 19.50
CA HIS A 139 12.57 -13.64 20.22
C HIS A 139 11.83 -12.34 19.89
N GLU A 140 12.51 -11.20 19.90
CA GLU A 140 11.91 -9.92 19.50
C GLU A 140 11.46 -9.93 18.03
N LEU A 141 12.20 -10.62 17.16
CA LEU A 141 11.77 -10.81 15.78
C LEU A 141 10.49 -11.65 15.68
N ASP A 142 10.35 -12.70 16.51
CA ASP A 142 9.13 -13.50 16.61
C ASP A 142 7.95 -12.67 17.09
N GLU A 143 8.17 -11.81 18.09
CA GLU A 143 7.16 -10.89 18.60
C GLU A 143 6.76 -9.89 17.50
N ALA A 144 7.70 -9.36 16.71
CA ALA A 144 7.38 -8.50 15.57
C ALA A 144 6.54 -9.24 14.50
N PHE A 145 6.85 -10.50 14.19
CA PHE A 145 6.05 -11.33 13.27
C PHE A 145 4.67 -11.71 13.87
N THR A 146 4.53 -11.81 15.18
CA THR A 146 3.29 -12.28 15.83
C THR A 146 2.35 -11.15 16.22
N ARG A 147 2.91 -10.05 16.74
CA ARG A 147 2.18 -8.98 17.42
C ARG A 147 2.29 -7.63 16.70
N GLY A 148 3.19 -7.52 15.72
CA GLY A 148 3.27 -6.36 14.84
C GLY A 148 3.51 -5.05 15.57
N ALA A 149 2.74 -4.01 15.25
CA ALA A 149 2.90 -2.69 15.88
C ALA A 149 2.67 -2.72 17.39
N ALA A 150 1.84 -3.63 17.90
CA ALA A 150 1.59 -3.73 19.34
C ALA A 150 2.87 -4.07 20.13
N TRP A 151 3.68 -5.00 19.61
CA TRP A 151 5.00 -5.27 20.21
C TRP A 151 5.92 -4.05 20.12
N ALA A 152 5.94 -3.35 18.97
CA ALA A 152 6.80 -2.18 18.81
C ALA A 152 6.43 -1.07 19.82
N VAL A 153 5.13 -0.81 20.04
CA VAL A 153 4.68 0.15 21.07
C VAL A 153 5.10 -0.28 22.46
N GLU A 154 4.92 -1.56 22.83
CA GLU A 154 5.37 -2.09 24.14
C GLU A 154 6.89 -2.03 24.33
N ALA A 155 7.65 -2.15 23.24
CA ALA A 155 9.10 -1.97 23.23
C ALA A 155 9.55 -0.49 23.26
N GLY A 156 8.61 0.45 23.40
CA GLY A 156 8.88 1.89 23.52
C GLY A 156 8.85 2.67 22.20
N PHE A 157 8.44 2.06 21.09
CA PHE A 157 8.36 2.74 19.80
C PHE A 157 6.94 3.30 19.56
N GLY A 158 6.72 4.53 20.02
CA GLY A 158 5.46 5.26 19.84
C GLY A 158 4.49 5.09 21.00
N VAL A 159 3.19 5.30 20.74
CA VAL A 159 2.18 5.41 21.81
C VAL A 159 0.98 4.49 21.55
N PRO A 160 0.22 4.07 22.58
CA PRO A 160 -0.92 3.17 22.43
C PRO A 160 -1.97 3.65 21.42
N GLU A 161 -2.19 4.97 21.32
CA GLU A 161 -3.15 5.61 20.42
C GLU A 161 -2.81 5.38 18.93
N ASP A 162 -1.55 5.08 18.61
CA ASP A 162 -1.13 4.69 17.26
C ASP A 162 -1.81 3.39 16.82
N LEU A 163 -2.06 2.47 17.75
CA LEU A 163 -2.72 1.20 17.44
C LEU A 163 -4.19 1.40 17.11
N GLU A 164 -4.83 2.46 17.63
CA GLU A 164 -6.23 2.73 17.34
C GLU A 164 -6.45 3.27 15.92
N HIS A 165 -5.46 3.97 15.37
CA HIS A 165 -5.49 4.56 14.03
C HIS A 165 -4.68 3.76 13.01
N CYS A 166 -4.34 2.51 13.32
CA CYS A 166 -3.67 1.59 12.41
C CYS A 166 -4.66 0.55 11.89
N GLU A 167 -4.61 0.24 10.59
CA GLU A 167 -5.39 -0.85 10.02
C GLU A 167 -5.08 -2.18 10.74
N GLU A 168 -6.12 -2.98 11.07
CA GLU A 168 -6.01 -4.16 11.95
C GLU A 168 -5.40 -3.87 13.33
N ARG A 169 -5.42 -2.61 13.76
CA ARG A 169 -4.68 -2.15 14.94
C ARG A 169 -3.19 -2.51 14.89
N GLY A 170 -2.64 -2.59 13.66
CA GLY A 170 -1.26 -2.96 13.38
C GLY A 170 -0.91 -4.42 13.63
N ARG A 171 -1.92 -5.31 13.73
CA ARG A 171 -1.74 -6.75 13.96
C ARG A 171 -2.85 -7.58 13.30
N MET A 172 -2.49 -8.33 12.27
CA MET A 172 -3.31 -9.43 11.77
C MET A 172 -3.20 -10.66 12.67
N GLU A 173 -4.36 -11.21 13.03
CA GLU A 173 -4.45 -12.49 13.74
C GLU A 173 -4.10 -13.67 12.83
N GLY A 174 -3.81 -14.83 13.45
CA GLY A 174 -3.47 -16.05 12.72
C GLY A 174 -2.06 -16.05 12.08
N ALA A 175 -1.22 -15.07 12.40
CA ALA A 175 0.18 -15.07 12.02
C ALA A 175 0.90 -16.34 12.49
N ARG A 176 1.69 -16.94 11.60
CA ARG A 176 2.46 -18.17 11.86
C ARG A 176 3.96 -17.94 11.65
N PRO A 177 4.69 -17.46 12.67
CA PRO A 177 6.14 -17.23 12.59
C PRO A 177 6.97 -18.48 12.29
N ASP A 178 6.43 -19.67 12.56
CA ASP A 178 6.99 -20.98 12.22
C ASP A 178 6.97 -21.25 10.71
N GLN A 179 6.06 -20.60 9.97
CA GLN A 179 6.01 -20.63 8.50
C GLN A 179 6.93 -19.58 7.86
N VAL A 180 7.63 -18.76 8.66
CA VAL A 180 8.63 -17.82 8.16
C VAL A 180 9.98 -18.51 8.07
N SER A 181 10.47 -18.72 6.85
CA SER A 181 11.72 -19.44 6.62
C SER A 181 12.94 -18.78 7.28
N LEU A 182 13.96 -19.58 7.61
CA LEU A 182 15.25 -19.07 8.11
C LEU A 182 15.87 -18.03 7.16
N LYS A 183 15.65 -18.16 5.86
CA LYS A 183 16.14 -17.20 4.87
C LYS A 183 15.38 -15.87 4.97
N ALA A 184 14.07 -15.91 5.13
CA ALA A 184 13.26 -14.71 5.34
C ALA A 184 13.66 -13.99 6.65
N ARG A 185 13.85 -14.74 7.74
CA ARG A 185 14.35 -14.22 9.02
C ARG A 185 15.70 -13.54 8.89
N LYS A 186 16.68 -14.21 8.26
CA LYS A 186 18.03 -13.65 8.04
C LYS A 186 18.02 -12.35 7.23
N ARG A 187 17.07 -12.21 6.30
CA ARG A 187 16.87 -10.97 5.52
C ARG A 187 16.13 -9.90 6.31
N GLY A 188 15.09 -10.27 7.05
CA GLY A 188 14.22 -9.38 7.81
C GLY A 188 14.90 -8.79 9.04
N ARG A 189 15.51 -9.64 9.88
CA ARG A 189 16.10 -9.22 11.16
C ARG A 189 16.96 -7.96 11.10
N PRO A 190 17.94 -7.84 10.19
CA PRO A 190 18.76 -6.63 10.12
C PRO A 190 18.03 -5.42 9.51
N GLN A 191 16.88 -5.59 8.86
CA GLN A 191 16.16 -4.55 8.12
C GLN A 191 14.96 -3.96 8.90
N LEU A 192 14.70 -4.42 10.12
CA LEU A 192 13.62 -3.88 10.95
C LEU A 192 13.98 -2.46 11.39
N GLY A 193 13.03 -1.53 11.23
CA GLY A 193 13.27 -0.10 11.33
C GLY A 193 14.06 0.41 10.12
N THR A 194 13.66 0.11 8.88
CA THR A 194 14.26 0.73 7.68
C THR A 194 13.19 1.04 6.64
N LEU A 195 13.39 2.12 5.87
CA LEU A 195 12.48 2.47 4.76
C LEU A 195 12.64 1.47 3.61
N GLY A 196 13.89 1.28 3.18
CA GLY A 196 14.20 0.48 2.01
C GLY A 196 14.46 1.26 0.74
N SER A 197 13.99 0.71 -0.38
CA SER A 197 14.27 1.22 -1.72
C SER A 197 13.08 1.07 -2.65
N GLY A 198 13.19 1.59 -3.87
CA GLY A 198 12.11 1.60 -4.85
C GLY A 198 11.21 2.81 -4.59
N ASN A 199 9.89 2.59 -4.53
CA ASN A 199 8.92 3.66 -4.26
C ASN A 199 8.79 4.00 -2.76
N HIS A 200 9.70 3.51 -1.90
CA HIS A 200 9.65 3.76 -0.47
C HIS A 200 10.30 5.10 -0.12
N PHE A 201 9.67 5.85 0.78
CA PHE A 201 10.13 7.16 1.18
C PHE A 201 9.59 7.56 2.56
N LEU A 202 10.21 8.58 3.13
CA LEU A 202 9.66 9.42 4.18
C LEU A 202 9.57 10.84 3.62
N GLU A 203 8.38 11.43 3.66
CA GLU A 203 8.11 12.72 3.04
C GLU A 203 7.46 13.69 4.03
N ILE A 204 8.07 14.86 4.21
CA ILE A 204 7.44 16.01 4.87
C ILE A 204 6.61 16.74 3.83
N GLN A 205 5.34 16.93 4.13
CA GLN A 205 4.35 17.48 3.22
C GLN A 205 3.62 18.64 3.89
N ARG A 206 3.00 19.48 3.06
CA ARG A 206 2.04 20.49 3.51
C ARG A 206 0.65 20.17 2.96
N VAL A 207 -0.37 20.30 3.78
CA VAL A 207 -1.77 20.34 3.33
C VAL A 207 -1.99 21.60 2.49
N ASP A 208 -2.10 21.44 1.18
CA ASP A 208 -2.17 22.54 0.23
C ASP A 208 -3.62 22.97 -0.05
N GLU A 209 -4.52 21.99 -0.11
CA GLU A 209 -5.93 22.17 -0.41
C GLU A 209 -6.79 21.22 0.45
N VAL A 210 -7.92 21.72 0.93
CA VAL A 210 -8.95 20.97 1.66
C VAL A 210 -10.20 20.96 0.79
N PHE A 211 -10.67 19.77 0.43
CA PHE A 211 -11.84 19.58 -0.43
C PHE A 211 -13.14 19.42 0.38
N ASP A 212 -13.04 18.82 1.57
CA ASP A 212 -14.14 18.63 2.50
C ASP A 212 -13.69 19.06 3.90
N ALA A 213 -14.18 20.21 4.35
CA ALA A 213 -13.76 20.83 5.60
C ALA A 213 -14.19 20.03 6.84
N ASP A 214 -15.34 19.37 6.80
CA ASP A 214 -15.86 18.59 7.91
C ASP A 214 -15.06 17.29 8.06
N LEU A 215 -14.81 16.58 6.95
CA LEU A 215 -13.95 15.40 6.95
C LEU A 215 -12.51 15.75 7.32
N ALA A 216 -11.97 16.84 6.80
CA ALA A 216 -10.62 17.29 7.16
C ALA A 216 -10.52 17.57 8.66
N LYS A 217 -11.49 18.29 9.24
CA LYS A 217 -11.55 18.51 10.69
C LYS A 217 -11.62 17.20 11.48
N ARG A 218 -12.41 16.22 11.03
CA ARG A 218 -12.47 14.89 11.66
C ARG A 218 -11.13 14.16 11.61
N PHE A 219 -10.41 14.28 10.49
CA PHE A 219 -9.06 13.71 10.33
C PHE A 219 -7.96 14.59 10.96
N GLY A 220 -8.33 15.70 11.61
CA GLY A 220 -7.41 16.68 12.19
C GLY A 220 -6.48 17.34 11.18
N LEU A 221 -6.97 17.50 9.96
CA LEU A 221 -6.28 18.13 8.84
C LEU A 221 -6.76 19.56 8.62
N PHE A 222 -5.83 20.48 8.37
CA PHE A 222 -6.14 21.86 8.00
C PHE A 222 -5.13 22.41 6.98
N ARG A 223 -5.53 23.40 6.19
CA ARG A 223 -4.67 24.00 5.17
C ARG A 223 -3.44 24.64 5.80
N GLY A 224 -2.25 24.40 5.22
CA GLY A 224 -0.96 24.89 5.71
C GLY A 224 -0.28 23.97 6.72
N GLN A 225 -0.98 22.98 7.27
CA GLN A 225 -0.45 22.02 8.24
C GLN A 225 0.68 21.17 7.66
N ILE A 226 1.68 20.88 8.48
CA ILE A 226 2.71 19.90 8.18
C ILE A 226 2.25 18.48 8.51
N THR A 227 2.44 17.58 7.56
CA THR A 227 2.22 16.14 7.72
C THR A 227 3.49 15.38 7.34
N VAL A 228 3.66 14.18 7.88
CA VAL A 228 4.75 13.26 7.49
C VAL A 228 4.17 11.97 6.97
N MET A 229 4.54 11.60 5.76
CA MET A 229 4.13 10.35 5.12
C MET A 229 5.28 9.36 5.12
N ILE A 230 5.05 8.16 5.65
CA ILE A 230 5.99 7.04 5.67
C ILE A 230 5.43 5.96 4.74
N HIS A 231 6.13 5.68 3.65
CA HIS A 231 5.79 4.60 2.72
C HIS A 231 6.88 3.53 2.75
N CYS A 232 6.56 2.38 3.34
CA CYS A 232 7.40 1.20 3.31
C CYS A 232 6.60 -0.08 3.59
N GLY A 233 7.27 -1.23 3.52
CA GLY A 233 6.66 -2.55 3.69
C GLY A 233 7.46 -3.50 4.57
N SER A 234 7.30 -4.79 4.30
CA SER A 234 7.91 -5.90 5.05
C SER A 234 9.36 -6.19 4.65
N ARG A 235 9.94 -5.33 3.81
CA ARG A 235 11.36 -5.36 3.44
C ARG A 235 11.73 -6.71 2.78
N GLY A 236 12.95 -7.18 3.00
CA GLY A 236 13.40 -8.47 2.50
C GLY A 236 12.67 -9.66 3.11
N ALA A 237 11.99 -9.51 4.25
CA ALA A 237 11.26 -10.58 4.91
C ALA A 237 10.05 -11.01 4.07
N GLY A 238 9.12 -10.09 3.79
CA GLY A 238 7.93 -10.42 3.00
C GLY A 238 8.25 -10.82 1.57
N HIS A 239 9.24 -10.19 0.94
CA HIS A 239 9.71 -10.62 -0.38
C HIS A 239 10.14 -12.09 -0.36
N GLN A 240 10.90 -12.50 0.67
CA GLN A 240 11.35 -13.88 0.77
C GLN A 240 10.19 -14.83 1.10
N ILE A 241 9.27 -14.45 1.99
CA ILE A 241 8.06 -15.23 2.30
C ILE A 241 7.23 -15.46 1.03
N CYS A 242 6.98 -14.41 0.24
CA CYS A 242 6.28 -14.53 -1.03
C CYS A 242 7.02 -15.47 -1.99
N THR A 243 8.35 -15.34 -2.11
CA THR A 243 9.17 -16.21 -2.97
C THR A 243 9.09 -17.68 -2.55
N ASP A 244 9.19 -17.95 -1.25
CA ASP A 244 9.20 -19.30 -0.70
C ASP A 244 7.83 -19.98 -0.90
N HIS A 245 6.74 -19.26 -0.59
CA HIS A 245 5.39 -19.80 -0.75
C HIS A 245 4.95 -19.88 -2.21
N LEU A 246 5.44 -19.01 -3.12
CA LEU A 246 5.19 -19.18 -4.56
C LEU A 246 5.67 -20.54 -5.07
N GLN A 247 6.82 -21.04 -4.59
CA GLN A 247 7.30 -22.37 -4.96
C GLN A 247 6.40 -23.49 -4.44
N VAL A 248 5.90 -23.37 -3.20
CA VAL A 248 4.96 -24.33 -2.60
C VAL A 248 3.65 -24.33 -3.36
N LEU A 249 3.07 -23.16 -3.58
CA LEU A 249 1.76 -23.02 -4.23
C LEU A 249 1.83 -23.37 -5.72
N SER A 250 2.96 -23.17 -6.39
CA SER A 250 3.17 -23.67 -7.76
C SER A 250 3.08 -25.20 -7.86
N ARG A 251 3.45 -25.93 -6.79
CA ARG A 251 3.26 -27.38 -6.71
C ARG A 251 1.83 -27.74 -6.32
N ALA A 252 1.22 -26.94 -5.44
CA ALA A 252 -0.18 -27.08 -5.03
C ALA A 252 -1.15 -27.01 -6.22
N VAL A 253 -0.92 -26.09 -7.17
CA VAL A 253 -1.67 -25.99 -8.44
C VAL A 253 -1.78 -27.35 -9.13
N LYS A 254 -0.65 -28.08 -9.26
CA LYS A 254 -0.64 -29.42 -9.87
C LYS A 254 -1.33 -30.46 -9.00
N LYS A 255 -1.07 -30.44 -7.69
CA LYS A 255 -1.66 -31.37 -6.70
C LYS A 255 -3.19 -31.29 -6.70
N TYR A 256 -3.74 -30.09 -6.83
CA TYR A 256 -5.19 -29.84 -6.79
C TYR A 256 -5.83 -29.69 -8.17
N GLY A 257 -5.09 -29.97 -9.26
CA GLY A 257 -5.63 -29.95 -10.63
C GLY A 257 -6.15 -28.58 -11.09
N ILE A 258 -5.55 -27.49 -10.63
CA ILE A 258 -5.96 -26.13 -11.02
C ILE A 258 -5.32 -25.79 -12.38
N GLU A 259 -6.15 -25.49 -13.37
CA GLU A 259 -5.68 -24.96 -14.65
C GLU A 259 -5.44 -23.46 -14.55
N LEU A 260 -4.23 -23.02 -14.88
CA LEU A 260 -3.86 -21.60 -14.87
C LEU A 260 -3.46 -21.15 -16.28
N PRO A 261 -3.98 -20.01 -16.76
CA PRO A 261 -3.55 -19.42 -18.03
C PRO A 261 -2.12 -18.87 -17.95
N ASP A 262 -1.66 -18.54 -16.74
CA ASP A 262 -0.30 -18.07 -16.46
C ASP A 262 0.23 -18.73 -15.17
N LYS A 263 1.46 -19.23 -15.22
CA LYS A 263 2.14 -19.83 -14.06
C LYS A 263 2.35 -18.84 -12.91
N GLN A 264 2.39 -17.53 -13.20
CA GLN A 264 2.51 -16.47 -12.19
C GLN A 264 1.25 -16.36 -11.30
N LEU A 265 0.13 -16.96 -11.69
CA LEU A 265 -1.09 -17.09 -10.88
C LEU A 265 -1.07 -18.26 -9.90
N ALA A 266 0.11 -18.76 -9.54
CA ALA A 266 0.26 -19.84 -8.57
C ALA A 266 -0.59 -19.58 -7.32
N CYS A 267 -1.39 -20.56 -6.93
CA CYS A 267 -2.37 -20.46 -5.86
C CYS A 267 -2.61 -21.82 -5.19
N ALA A 268 -3.30 -21.81 -4.05
CA ALA A 268 -3.82 -23.01 -3.41
C ALA A 268 -5.29 -22.80 -3.01
N PRO A 269 -6.13 -23.87 -3.03
CA PRO A 269 -7.48 -23.79 -2.52
C PRO A 269 -7.49 -23.44 -1.03
N LEU A 270 -8.40 -22.56 -0.62
CA LEU A 270 -8.59 -22.22 0.80
C LEU A 270 -9.00 -23.47 1.60
N GLY A 271 -8.58 -23.52 2.87
CA GLY A 271 -8.74 -24.69 3.75
C GLY A 271 -7.74 -25.82 3.51
N THR A 272 -6.79 -25.66 2.59
CA THR A 272 -5.66 -26.59 2.42
C THR A 272 -4.45 -26.17 3.26
N PRO A 273 -3.58 -27.12 3.66
CA PRO A 273 -2.37 -26.78 4.43
C PRO A 273 -1.48 -25.76 3.73
N GLU A 274 -1.33 -25.85 2.40
CA GLU A 274 -0.51 -24.90 1.65
C GLU A 274 -1.08 -23.47 1.69
N ALA A 275 -2.41 -23.35 1.62
CA ALA A 275 -3.11 -22.06 1.71
C ALA A 275 -3.04 -21.47 3.12
N GLU A 276 -3.32 -22.27 4.15
CA GLU A 276 -3.26 -21.82 5.56
C GLU A 276 -1.84 -21.40 5.96
N ASN A 277 -0.83 -22.17 5.53
CA ASN A 277 0.57 -21.85 5.81
C ASN A 277 0.99 -20.54 5.13
N TYR A 278 0.61 -20.34 3.87
CA TYR A 278 0.88 -19.07 3.19
C TYR A 278 0.14 -17.91 3.84
N PHE A 279 -1.15 -18.06 4.16
CA PHE A 279 -1.93 -17.00 4.80
C PHE A 279 -1.34 -16.61 6.16
N GLY A 280 -0.96 -17.59 6.99
CA GLY A 280 -0.29 -17.35 8.26
C GLY A 280 1.09 -16.69 8.13
N ALA A 281 1.89 -17.08 7.13
CA ALA A 281 3.18 -16.45 6.85
C ALA A 281 3.02 -15.01 6.29
N MET A 282 1.99 -14.78 5.48
CA MET A 282 1.64 -13.45 4.97
C MET A 282 1.16 -12.54 6.11
N ALA A 283 0.30 -13.02 7.01
CA ALA A 283 -0.10 -12.29 8.20
C ALA A 283 1.12 -11.95 9.09
N ALA A 284 2.07 -12.87 9.23
CA ALA A 284 3.33 -12.59 9.92
C ALA A 284 4.13 -11.48 9.23
N ALA A 285 4.28 -11.52 7.90
CA ALA A 285 4.93 -10.46 7.14
C ALA A 285 4.21 -9.11 7.27
N ALA A 286 2.88 -9.12 7.33
CA ALA A 286 2.08 -7.92 7.54
C ALA A 286 2.34 -7.30 8.91
N ASN A 287 2.36 -8.12 9.97
CA ASN A 287 2.72 -7.71 11.32
C ASN A 287 4.12 -7.08 11.38
N TYR A 288 5.11 -7.73 10.75
CA TYR A 288 6.46 -7.19 10.64
C TYR A 288 6.48 -5.82 9.96
N ALA A 289 5.71 -5.61 8.89
CA ALA A 289 5.66 -4.31 8.21
C ALA A 289 5.03 -3.21 9.07
N TRP A 290 3.98 -3.52 9.83
CA TRP A 290 3.40 -2.56 10.79
C TRP A 290 4.37 -2.24 11.93
N ALA A 291 5.08 -3.24 12.48
CA ALA A 291 6.16 -3.00 13.44
C ALA A 291 7.25 -2.08 12.84
N ASN A 292 7.62 -2.31 11.58
CA ASN A 292 8.59 -1.48 10.87
C ASN A 292 8.13 -0.02 10.74
N ARG A 293 6.89 0.22 10.29
CA ARG A 293 6.32 1.59 10.20
C ARG A 293 6.18 2.24 11.58
N GLN A 294 5.86 1.47 12.61
CA GLN A 294 5.77 1.94 13.99
C GLN A 294 7.12 2.43 14.51
N ILE A 295 8.19 1.65 14.33
CA ILE A 295 9.56 2.03 14.69
C ILE A 295 10.01 3.29 13.94
N ILE A 296 9.75 3.36 12.62
CA ILE A 296 10.10 4.54 11.82
C ILE A 296 9.32 5.78 12.29
N SER A 297 8.06 5.61 12.72
CA SER A 297 7.27 6.72 13.27
C SER A 297 7.88 7.25 14.56
N ALA A 298 8.34 6.36 15.45
CA ALA A 298 9.00 6.75 16.69
C ALA A 298 10.28 7.56 16.42
N TRP A 299 11.14 7.11 15.51
CA TRP A 299 12.34 7.88 15.16
C TRP A 299 12.03 9.18 14.43
N THR A 300 10.94 9.20 13.63
CA THR A 300 10.46 10.45 13.04
C THR A 300 10.09 11.45 14.12
N ARG A 301 9.40 11.00 15.18
CA ARG A 301 9.07 11.84 16.35
C ARG A 301 10.32 12.32 17.07
N GLU A 302 11.27 11.44 17.36
CA GLU A 302 12.55 11.81 17.99
C GLU A 302 13.27 12.92 17.21
N VAL A 303 13.31 12.81 15.88
CA VAL A 303 13.95 13.83 15.05
C VAL A 303 13.18 15.15 15.11
N PHE A 304 11.85 15.13 14.98
CA PHE A 304 11.03 16.34 15.08
C PHE A 304 11.16 17.02 16.45
N GLU A 305 11.20 16.26 17.54
CA GLU A 305 11.33 16.77 18.92
C GLU A 305 12.62 17.58 19.13
N ARG A 306 13.72 17.24 18.44
CA ARG A 306 14.97 18.03 18.48
C ARG A 306 14.82 19.46 17.97
N TYR A 307 13.89 19.67 17.03
CA TYR A 307 13.65 20.97 16.40
C TYR A 307 12.41 21.67 16.97
N PHE A 308 11.41 20.89 17.39
CA PHE A 308 10.09 21.34 17.82
C PHE A 308 9.63 20.53 19.04
N PRO A 309 10.17 20.79 20.24
CA PRO A 309 9.97 19.95 21.42
C PRO A 309 8.51 19.88 21.90
N ASP A 310 7.71 20.91 21.61
CA ASP A 310 6.30 20.98 21.98
C ASP A 310 5.36 20.45 20.86
N ALA A 311 5.90 20.11 19.69
CA ALA A 311 5.09 19.68 18.56
C ALA A 311 4.57 18.26 18.75
N ARG A 312 3.30 18.05 18.41
CA ARG A 312 2.68 16.72 18.46
C ARG A 312 2.67 16.08 17.09
N LEU A 313 3.00 14.79 17.03
CA LEU A 313 3.01 13.99 15.79
C LEU A 313 2.04 12.82 15.95
N ASP A 314 0.76 13.07 15.72
CA ASP A 314 -0.31 12.08 15.88
C ASP A 314 -0.52 11.28 14.61
N LEU A 315 -0.84 10.00 14.74
CA LEU A 315 -1.19 9.16 13.61
C LEU A 315 -2.57 9.53 13.06
N VAL A 316 -2.64 9.93 11.78
CA VAL A 316 -3.91 10.06 11.06
C VAL A 316 -4.45 8.68 10.74
N TYR A 317 -3.67 7.90 9.97
CA TYR A 317 -3.99 6.52 9.66
C TYR A 317 -2.77 5.76 9.10
N ASP A 318 -2.74 4.44 9.26
CA ASP A 318 -1.79 3.52 8.62
C ASP A 318 -2.57 2.45 7.84
N VAL A 319 -2.29 2.31 6.54
CA VAL A 319 -3.03 1.42 5.65
C VAL A 319 -2.12 0.61 4.73
N ALA A 320 -2.45 -0.67 4.57
CA ALA A 320 -1.81 -1.61 3.67
C ALA A 320 -2.33 -1.46 2.24
N HIS A 321 -1.47 -1.74 1.25
CA HIS A 321 -1.91 -1.88 -0.14
C HIS A 321 -1.44 -3.14 -0.87
N ASN A 322 -0.75 -4.05 -0.18
CA ASN A 322 -0.33 -5.37 -0.66
C ASN A 322 -0.69 -6.43 0.39
N VAL A 323 -1.93 -6.89 0.43
CA VAL A 323 -2.40 -7.82 1.48
C VAL A 323 -3.63 -8.59 1.01
N ALA A 324 -3.81 -9.82 1.49
CA ALA A 324 -5.08 -10.52 1.43
C ALA A 324 -5.76 -10.49 2.80
N LYS A 325 -7.06 -10.23 2.85
CA LYS A 325 -7.82 -10.17 4.11
C LYS A 325 -9.10 -10.96 4.03
N VAL A 326 -9.50 -11.51 5.18
CA VAL A 326 -10.83 -12.11 5.34
C VAL A 326 -11.78 -11.01 5.76
N GLU A 327 -12.78 -10.73 4.94
CA GLU A 327 -13.71 -9.63 5.13
C GLU A 327 -15.15 -10.08 4.83
N GLU A 328 -16.11 -9.55 5.58
CA GLU A 328 -17.53 -9.71 5.24
C GLU A 328 -17.95 -8.67 4.21
N HIS A 329 -18.59 -9.13 3.13
CA HIS A 329 -19.15 -8.29 2.06
C HIS A 329 -20.51 -8.81 1.63
N GLU A 330 -21.33 -7.95 1.04
CA GLU A 330 -22.60 -8.34 0.44
C GLU A 330 -22.37 -8.88 -0.99
N VAL A 331 -22.86 -10.09 -1.23
CA VAL A 331 -22.79 -10.79 -2.52
C VAL A 331 -24.17 -11.38 -2.79
N ASP A 332 -24.76 -11.01 -3.93
CA ASP A 332 -26.10 -11.45 -4.34
C ASP A 332 -27.18 -11.25 -3.25
N GLY A 333 -27.08 -10.14 -2.49
CA GLY A 333 -28.01 -9.79 -1.41
C GLY A 333 -27.79 -10.54 -0.10
N SER A 334 -26.72 -11.33 0.02
CA SER A 334 -26.34 -12.07 1.23
C SER A 334 -24.96 -11.67 1.73
N LYS A 335 -24.74 -11.74 3.05
CA LYS A 335 -23.42 -11.49 3.63
C LYS A 335 -22.55 -12.75 3.50
N GLU A 336 -21.43 -12.62 2.82
CA GLU A 336 -20.44 -13.68 2.64
C GLU A 336 -19.07 -13.29 3.23
N ARG A 337 -18.34 -14.27 3.78
CA ARG A 337 -16.93 -14.10 4.17
C ARG A 337 -16.05 -14.36 2.94
N LEU A 338 -15.25 -13.37 2.56
CA LEU A 338 -14.41 -13.39 1.37
C LEU A 338 -12.94 -13.15 1.70
N TYR A 339 -12.05 -13.80 0.94
CA TYR A 339 -10.62 -13.54 0.93
C TYR A 339 -10.31 -12.48 -0.14
N VAL A 340 -10.26 -11.23 0.26
CA VAL A 340 -10.03 -10.07 -0.61
C VAL A 340 -8.53 -9.85 -0.78
N HIS A 341 -8.02 -10.14 -1.97
CA HIS A 341 -6.65 -9.84 -2.37
C HIS A 341 -6.56 -8.42 -2.90
N ARG A 342 -5.63 -7.64 -2.36
CA ARG A 342 -5.29 -6.30 -2.84
C ARG A 342 -3.79 -6.23 -3.12
N LYS A 343 -3.43 -5.83 -4.34
CA LYS A 343 -2.05 -5.63 -4.77
C LYS A 343 -1.92 -4.29 -5.46
N GLY A 344 -1.25 -3.35 -4.82
CA GLY A 344 -1.33 -1.94 -5.19
C GLY A 344 -2.76 -1.42 -5.12
N ALA A 345 -3.53 -1.86 -4.14
CA ALA A 345 -4.88 -1.36 -3.90
C ALA A 345 -5.12 -1.27 -2.40
N THR A 346 -5.80 -0.23 -1.95
CA THR A 346 -5.95 0.09 -0.53
C THR A 346 -7.35 -0.25 -0.07
N ARG A 347 -7.52 -0.67 1.19
CA ARG A 347 -8.86 -0.79 1.79
C ARG A 347 -9.50 0.59 1.92
N ALA A 348 -10.78 0.70 1.59
CA ALA A 348 -11.57 1.93 1.56
C ALA A 348 -12.96 1.69 2.13
N PHE A 349 -13.02 1.19 3.37
CA PHE A 349 -14.30 0.89 4.02
C PHE A 349 -15.15 2.16 4.19
N GLY A 350 -16.43 2.03 3.80
CA GLY A 350 -17.43 3.08 3.99
C GLY A 350 -17.90 3.19 5.46
N PRO A 351 -18.75 4.19 5.75
CA PRO A 351 -19.28 4.44 7.09
C PRO A 351 -19.90 3.21 7.78
N GLY A 352 -19.75 3.13 9.10
CA GLY A 352 -20.44 2.18 9.98
C GLY A 352 -19.73 0.85 10.22
N ARG A 353 -18.66 0.54 9.47
CA ARG A 353 -17.88 -0.69 9.65
C ARG A 353 -17.20 -0.73 11.02
N PRO A 354 -17.35 -1.81 11.81
CA PRO A 354 -16.76 -1.90 13.15
C PRO A 354 -15.22 -1.86 13.13
N GLU A 355 -14.59 -2.29 12.04
CA GLU A 355 -13.14 -2.30 11.85
C GLU A 355 -12.54 -0.89 11.65
N ILE A 356 -13.38 0.11 11.39
CA ILE A 356 -12.94 1.51 11.30
C ILE A 356 -12.75 2.04 12.74
N PRO A 357 -11.66 2.80 13.01
CA PRO A 357 -11.47 3.45 14.30
C PRO A 357 -12.69 4.26 14.71
N ALA A 358 -12.99 4.30 16.01
CA ALA A 358 -14.18 4.99 16.52
C ALA A 358 -14.24 6.46 16.06
N ALA A 359 -13.09 7.13 15.98
CA ALA A 359 -12.96 8.51 15.50
C ALA A 359 -13.45 8.74 14.06
N TYR A 360 -13.43 7.71 13.21
CA TYR A 360 -13.75 7.81 11.78
C TYR A 360 -14.96 6.96 11.37
N ARG A 361 -15.46 6.09 12.26
CA ARG A 361 -16.49 5.09 11.95
C ARG A 361 -17.73 5.68 11.30
N GLU A 362 -18.18 6.84 11.77
CA GLU A 362 -19.38 7.51 11.24
C GLU A 362 -19.20 8.05 9.81
N VAL A 363 -17.96 8.36 9.40
CA VAL A 363 -17.68 9.05 8.14
C VAL A 363 -17.05 8.14 7.08
N GLY A 364 -16.39 7.07 7.50
CA GLY A 364 -15.65 6.15 6.64
C GLY A 364 -14.15 6.14 6.95
N GLN A 365 -13.44 5.16 6.38
CA GLN A 365 -12.03 4.95 6.67
C GLN A 365 -11.16 6.00 5.96
N PRO A 366 -10.12 6.56 6.60
CA PRO A 366 -9.10 7.29 5.87
C PRO A 366 -8.42 6.38 4.81
N VAL A 367 -8.18 6.95 3.63
CA VAL A 367 -7.50 6.31 2.50
C VAL A 367 -6.38 7.25 2.06
N ILE A 368 -5.14 6.80 2.15
CA ILE A 368 -3.96 7.65 1.88
C ILE A 368 -3.34 7.21 0.56
N ILE A 369 -3.29 8.13 -0.40
CA ILE A 369 -2.81 7.90 -1.77
C ILE A 369 -1.50 8.66 -1.98
N PRO A 370 -0.33 8.02 -1.82
CA PRO A 370 0.95 8.61 -2.18
C PRO A 370 1.02 8.96 -3.67
N GLY A 371 1.54 10.15 -3.96
CA GLY A 371 1.96 10.55 -5.29
C GLY A 371 3.35 10.02 -5.62
N SER A 372 4.24 10.95 -5.96
CA SER A 372 5.66 10.72 -6.19
C SER A 372 6.45 11.82 -5.49
N MET A 373 7.78 11.73 -5.47
CA MET A 373 8.66 12.71 -4.82
C MET A 373 8.52 14.18 -5.29
N GLY A 374 7.73 14.44 -6.34
CA GLY A 374 7.49 15.77 -6.89
C GLY A 374 6.05 16.03 -7.32
N THR A 375 5.11 15.15 -6.96
CA THR A 375 3.69 15.29 -7.29
C THR A 375 2.83 15.18 -6.03
N PRO A 376 1.62 15.75 -6.03
CA PRO A 376 0.77 15.71 -4.85
C PRO A 376 0.36 14.29 -4.44
N SER A 377 0.25 14.10 -3.13
CA SER A 377 -0.43 12.97 -2.52
C SER A 377 -1.83 13.41 -2.04
N TYR A 378 -2.70 12.45 -1.72
CA TYR A 378 -4.08 12.74 -1.32
C TYR A 378 -4.51 11.96 -0.08
N VAL A 379 -5.35 12.60 0.72
CA VAL A 379 -6.13 11.94 1.77
C VAL A 379 -7.58 11.90 1.30
N LEU A 380 -8.15 10.70 1.27
CA LEU A 380 -9.54 10.43 0.91
C LEU A 380 -10.25 9.75 2.08
N CYS A 381 -11.57 9.62 1.96
CA CYS A 381 -12.42 8.91 2.91
C CYS A 381 -13.22 7.84 2.17
N GLY A 382 -13.11 6.58 2.59
CA GLY A 382 -13.89 5.47 2.05
C GLY A 382 -15.40 5.74 2.13
N SER A 383 -16.13 5.31 1.11
CA SER A 383 -17.55 5.59 0.93
C SER A 383 -18.36 4.34 0.61
N LYS A 384 -19.69 4.51 0.53
CA LYS A 384 -20.61 3.39 0.28
C LYS A 384 -20.41 2.80 -1.12
N GLY A 385 -20.03 3.62 -2.12
CA GLY A 385 -19.68 3.13 -3.45
C GLY A 385 -18.55 2.10 -3.44
N ALA A 386 -17.52 2.23 -2.60
CA ALA A 386 -16.46 1.21 -2.49
C ALA A 386 -17.01 -0.13 -2.00
N MET A 387 -17.89 -0.12 -0.99
CA MET A 387 -18.49 -1.35 -0.48
C MET A 387 -19.32 -2.08 -1.54
N ARG A 388 -20.01 -1.32 -2.40
CA ARG A 388 -20.85 -1.85 -3.48
C ARG A 388 -20.05 -2.29 -4.71
N LEU A 389 -19.05 -1.53 -5.11
CA LEU A 389 -18.38 -1.68 -6.41
C LEU A 389 -17.08 -2.47 -6.34
N THR A 390 -16.36 -2.41 -5.22
CA THR A 390 -14.94 -2.80 -5.16
C THR A 390 -14.56 -3.62 -3.93
N PHE A 391 -15.55 -4.22 -3.25
CA PHE A 391 -15.33 -4.89 -1.95
C PHE A 391 -14.57 -4.00 -0.97
N GLY A 392 -14.98 -2.74 -0.86
CA GLY A 392 -14.38 -1.76 0.03
C GLY A 392 -12.92 -1.47 -0.32
N SER A 393 -12.59 -1.26 -1.60
CA SER A 393 -11.22 -1.04 -2.07
C SER A 393 -11.08 0.20 -2.95
N ALA A 394 -9.91 0.83 -2.93
CA ALA A 394 -9.54 1.98 -3.77
C ALA A 394 -8.12 1.79 -4.36
N CYS A 395 -7.66 2.77 -5.13
CA CYS A 395 -6.28 2.86 -5.60
C CYS A 395 -5.27 2.96 -4.44
N HIS A 396 -3.97 2.88 -4.75
CA HIS A 396 -2.89 3.00 -3.76
C HIS A 396 -1.89 4.10 -4.07
N GLY A 397 -1.87 4.62 -5.30
CA GLY A 397 -0.93 5.66 -5.69
C GLY A 397 -1.18 6.11 -7.12
N ALA A 398 -0.15 6.64 -7.77
CA ALA A 398 -0.24 7.10 -9.15
C ALA A 398 -0.14 5.97 -10.19
N GLY A 399 0.56 4.86 -9.89
CA GLY A 399 0.83 3.79 -10.85
C GLY A 399 1.90 4.17 -11.88
N ARG A 400 2.77 3.22 -12.23
CA ARG A 400 3.89 3.49 -13.15
C ARG A 400 3.43 3.39 -14.60
N ILE A 401 3.95 4.28 -15.45
CA ILE A 401 3.83 4.21 -16.91
C ILE A 401 5.14 3.78 -17.58
N MET A 402 6.21 3.65 -16.79
CA MET A 402 7.54 3.33 -17.29
C MET A 402 8.30 2.39 -16.35
N SER A 403 8.93 1.36 -16.92
CA SER A 403 9.78 0.45 -16.16
C SER A 403 10.98 1.17 -15.54
N ARG A 404 11.50 0.67 -14.42
CA ARG A 404 12.70 1.26 -13.77
C ARG A 404 13.94 1.25 -14.68
N THR A 405 14.07 0.22 -15.50
CA THR A 405 15.15 0.11 -16.48
C THR A 405 15.05 1.20 -17.55
N GLN A 406 13.85 1.46 -18.05
CA GLN A 406 13.61 2.51 -19.02
C GLN A 406 13.80 3.90 -18.39
N ALA A 407 13.28 4.12 -17.18
CA ALA A 407 13.43 5.37 -16.44
C ALA A 407 14.90 5.79 -16.27
N LYS A 408 15.79 4.86 -15.90
CA LYS A 408 17.24 5.11 -15.80
C LYS A 408 17.92 5.49 -17.11
N LYS A 409 17.35 5.09 -18.26
CA LYS A 409 17.87 5.45 -19.58
C LYS A 409 17.35 6.82 -20.03
N THR A 410 16.14 7.18 -19.59
CA THR A 410 15.46 8.41 -19.99
C THR A 410 15.84 9.61 -19.11
N TYR A 411 16.01 9.41 -17.80
CA TYR A 411 16.23 10.50 -16.85
C TYR A 411 17.61 10.39 -16.18
N ALA A 412 18.25 11.54 -15.97
CA ALA A 412 19.42 11.64 -15.10
C ALA A 412 18.98 12.12 -13.71
N GLY A 413 19.40 11.41 -12.66
CA GLY A 413 18.99 11.72 -11.29
C GLY A 413 19.42 13.10 -10.79
N LYS A 414 20.52 13.65 -11.32
CA LYS A 414 20.96 15.02 -11.03
C LYS A 414 19.93 16.03 -11.50
N ASP A 415 19.44 15.88 -12.73
CA ASP A 415 18.47 16.77 -13.34
C ASP A 415 17.13 16.70 -12.59
N VAL A 416 16.70 15.48 -12.21
CA VAL A 416 15.52 15.29 -11.36
C VAL A 416 15.67 16.04 -10.03
N LYS A 417 16.83 15.93 -9.36
CA LYS A 417 17.10 16.65 -8.11
C LYS A 417 17.05 18.17 -8.31
N GLU A 418 17.64 18.69 -9.39
CA GLU A 418 17.66 20.12 -9.70
C GLU A 418 16.24 20.65 -9.98
N VAL A 419 15.42 19.91 -10.73
CA VAL A 419 14.02 20.27 -11.00
C VAL A 419 13.21 20.33 -9.70
N LEU A 420 13.37 19.34 -8.82
CA LEU A 420 12.68 19.32 -7.52
C LEU A 420 13.14 20.47 -6.61
N ALA A 421 14.45 20.76 -6.59
CA ALA A 421 14.98 21.89 -5.83
C ALA A 421 14.44 23.24 -6.32
N ARG A 422 14.27 23.43 -7.63
CA ARG A 422 13.63 24.64 -8.20
C ARG A 422 12.16 24.76 -7.82
N ARG A 423 11.48 23.65 -7.54
CA ARG A 423 10.11 23.61 -7.00
C ARG A 423 10.07 23.77 -5.47
N GLY A 424 11.21 24.01 -4.82
CA GLY A 424 11.32 24.17 -3.37
C GLY A 424 11.37 22.86 -2.58
N ILE A 425 11.47 21.70 -3.25
CA ILE A 425 11.45 20.38 -2.61
C ILE A 425 12.88 19.96 -2.26
N LYS A 426 13.14 19.72 -0.98
CA LYS A 426 14.42 19.19 -0.50
C LYS A 426 14.46 17.68 -0.65
N VAL A 427 15.54 17.13 -1.21
CA VAL A 427 15.61 15.70 -1.50
C VAL A 427 16.94 15.10 -1.06
N MET A 428 16.84 14.10 -0.18
CA MET A 428 17.91 13.21 0.25
C MET A 428 17.67 11.81 -0.32
N ALA A 429 18.72 11.24 -0.92
CA ALA A 429 18.67 9.94 -1.58
C ALA A 429 20.03 9.23 -1.49
N THR A 430 20.01 7.91 -1.29
CA THR A 430 21.23 7.08 -1.22
C THR A 430 22.02 7.06 -2.53
N SER A 431 21.35 7.25 -3.68
CA SER A 431 22.01 7.34 -4.97
C SER A 431 21.26 8.21 -5.98
N PRO A 432 21.97 8.88 -6.91
CA PRO A 432 21.32 9.59 -8.03
C PRO A 432 20.52 8.66 -8.94
N LYS A 433 20.96 7.41 -9.15
CA LYS A 433 20.25 6.47 -10.03
C LYS A 433 18.83 6.19 -9.55
N MET A 434 18.63 6.12 -8.24
CA MET A 434 17.31 5.90 -7.65
C MET A 434 16.38 7.10 -7.85
N LEU A 435 16.92 8.33 -7.90
CA LEU A 435 16.13 9.51 -8.28
C LEU A 435 15.59 9.42 -9.71
N ALA A 436 16.38 8.86 -10.64
CA ALA A 436 15.92 8.64 -12.01
C ALA A 436 14.84 7.55 -12.09
N GLU A 437 14.97 6.46 -11.32
CA GLU A 437 14.00 5.35 -11.30
C GLU A 437 12.60 5.78 -10.85
N GLU A 438 12.54 6.81 -10.01
CA GLU A 438 11.35 7.24 -9.30
C GLU A 438 10.92 8.67 -9.69
N ALA A 439 11.46 9.21 -10.79
CA ALA A 439 11.16 10.56 -11.27
C ALA A 439 9.64 10.77 -11.44
N PRO A 440 9.08 11.95 -11.13
CA PRO A 440 7.64 12.23 -11.24
C PRO A 440 6.99 11.78 -12.55
N GLU A 441 7.70 11.93 -13.66
CA GLU A 441 7.24 11.65 -15.02
C GLU A 441 7.11 10.15 -15.34
N VAL A 442 7.59 9.25 -14.48
CA VAL A 442 7.44 7.78 -14.66
C VAL A 442 6.11 7.26 -14.12
N TYR A 443 5.30 8.15 -13.55
CA TYR A 443 4.02 7.87 -12.91
C TYR A 443 2.86 8.54 -13.65
N LYS A 444 1.66 7.97 -13.56
CA LYS A 444 0.44 8.67 -14.01
C LYS A 444 0.21 9.92 -13.15
N PRO A 445 -0.57 10.91 -13.62
CA PRO A 445 -0.96 12.03 -12.76
C PRO A 445 -1.84 11.55 -11.59
N SER A 446 -1.40 11.78 -10.35
CA SER A 446 -2.13 11.32 -9.15
C SER A 446 -3.53 11.95 -9.03
N CYS A 447 -3.72 13.19 -9.51
CA CYS A 447 -5.04 13.83 -9.56
C CYS A 447 -6.04 13.03 -10.41
N GLU A 448 -5.65 12.61 -11.61
CA GLU A 448 -6.51 11.85 -12.53
C GLU A 448 -6.91 10.50 -11.95
N VAL A 449 -5.99 9.80 -11.28
CA VAL A 449 -6.29 8.54 -10.59
C VAL A 449 -7.29 8.76 -9.45
N VAL A 450 -7.08 9.80 -8.64
CA VAL A 450 -7.95 10.13 -7.52
C VAL A 450 -9.32 10.62 -7.99
N ASP A 451 -9.38 11.34 -9.10
CA ASP A 451 -10.65 11.81 -9.69
C ASP A 451 -11.57 10.63 -10.04
N VAL A 452 -11.03 9.57 -10.63
CA VAL A 452 -11.82 8.38 -10.96
C VAL A 452 -12.50 7.77 -9.72
N VAL A 453 -11.73 7.53 -8.65
CA VAL A 453 -12.31 6.93 -7.43
C VAL A 453 -13.25 7.88 -6.70
N HIS A 454 -13.07 9.19 -6.86
CA HIS A 454 -13.97 10.20 -6.30
C HIS A 454 -15.31 10.25 -7.05
N GLN A 455 -15.28 10.30 -8.38
CA GLN A 455 -16.49 10.36 -9.21
C GLN A 455 -17.35 9.09 -9.07
N LEU A 456 -16.73 7.95 -8.78
CA LEU A 456 -17.42 6.68 -8.56
C LEU A 456 -17.95 6.50 -7.13
N ASP A 457 -17.81 7.49 -6.24
CA ASP A 457 -18.10 7.37 -4.80
C ASP A 457 -17.38 6.17 -4.15
N ILE A 458 -16.21 5.78 -4.66
CA ILE A 458 -15.34 4.76 -4.04
C ILE A 458 -14.61 5.38 -2.85
N ALA A 459 -14.01 6.56 -3.04
CA ALA A 459 -13.43 7.32 -1.95
C ALA A 459 -13.57 8.82 -2.20
N ARG A 460 -14.08 9.56 -1.20
CA ARG A 460 -14.31 11.00 -1.28
C ARG A 460 -13.03 11.78 -0.97
N LYS A 461 -12.71 12.79 -1.77
CA LYS A 461 -11.54 13.66 -1.53
C LYS A 461 -11.69 14.42 -0.20
N VAL A 462 -10.64 14.42 0.61
CA VAL A 462 -10.58 15.18 1.87
C VAL A 462 -9.54 16.29 1.76
N ALA A 463 -8.29 15.94 1.44
CA ALA A 463 -7.20 16.91 1.33
C ALA A 463 -6.18 16.51 0.25
N ARG A 464 -5.56 17.52 -0.36
CA ARG A 464 -4.34 17.39 -1.17
C ARG A 464 -3.15 17.83 -0.34
N VAL A 465 -2.09 17.02 -0.34
CA VAL A 465 -0.82 17.36 0.30
C VAL A 465 0.29 17.41 -0.75
N VAL A 466 1.23 18.36 -0.59
CA VAL A 466 2.35 18.56 -1.51
C VAL A 466 3.69 18.36 -0.79
N PRO A 467 4.68 17.72 -1.43
CA PRO A 467 5.99 17.49 -0.83
C PRO A 467 6.73 18.80 -0.57
N LEU A 468 7.40 18.88 0.57
CA LEU A 468 8.40 19.91 0.89
C LEU A 468 9.79 19.30 1.08
N GLY A 469 9.85 18.08 1.63
CA GLY A 469 11.09 17.38 1.93
C GLY A 469 10.95 15.87 1.74
N VAL A 470 11.89 15.22 1.06
CA VAL A 470 11.83 13.78 0.72
C VAL A 470 13.13 13.09 1.11
N SER A 471 13.02 12.04 1.93
CA SER A 471 14.07 11.09 2.25
C SER A 471 13.75 9.74 1.60
N LYS A 472 14.66 9.21 0.78
CA LYS A 472 14.47 7.91 0.10
C LYS A 472 15.74 7.08 0.00
N GLY A 473 15.58 5.76 -0.15
CA GLY A 473 16.69 4.80 -0.12
C GLY A 473 16.92 3.95 -1.34
#